data_AF-U7QHV2-F1
#
_entry.id   AF-U7QHV2-F1
#
_cell.length_a   1.000
_cell.length_b   1.000
_cell.length_c   1.000
_cell.angle_alpha   90.00
_cell.angle_beta   90.00
_cell.angle_gamma   90.00
#
_symmetry.space_group_name_H-M   'P 1'
#
loop_
_entity.id
_entity.type
_entity.pdbx_description
1 polymer ?
#
loop_
_entity_poly.entity_id
_entity_poly.type
_entity_poly.pdbx_seq_one_letter_code
_entity_poly.pdbx_strand_id
1 'polypeptide(L)' 'MRVKGIKKGRNIEIFEDINIPDGQEIIIAIETEGGFWKSLDRFRQELDSEGVWIEPEVFENLRDSSSGREVIL' A
#
# COMPACT_ATOMS: atom_id res chain seq x y z
N MET A 1 -14.30 -19.01 10.29
CA MET A 1 -12.84 -19.18 10.47
C MET A 1 -12.13 -18.41 9.36
N ARG A 2 -11.01 -17.75 9.66
CA ARG A 2 -10.15 -17.12 8.64
C ARG A 2 -8.78 -17.78 8.75
N VAL A 3 -8.32 -18.37 7.66
CA VAL A 3 -7.03 -19.05 7.59
C VAL A 3 -6.15 -18.37 6.56
N LYS A 4 -4.83 -18.36 6.79
CA LYS A 4 -3.88 -17.77 5.84
C LYS A 4 -3.31 -18.84 4.92
N GLY A 5 -3.01 -18.42 3.69
CA GLY A 5 -2.38 -19.28 2.71
C GLY A 5 -1.74 -18.49 1.58
N ILE A 6 -1.16 -19.21 0.62
CA ILE A 6 -0.51 -18.63 -0.56
C ILE A 6 -0.92 -19.37 -1.82
N LYS A 7 -1.13 -18.61 -2.89
CA LYS A 7 -1.31 -19.17 -4.23
C LYS A 7 0.05 -19.66 -4.76
N LYS A 8 0.15 -20.94 -5.10
CA LYS A 8 1.28 -21.53 -5.84
C LYS A 8 0.77 -22.10 -7.17
N GLY A 9 0.94 -21.34 -8.25
CA GLY A 9 0.46 -21.70 -9.58
C GLY A 9 -1.07 -21.85 -9.61
N ARG A 10 -1.53 -23.09 -9.79
CA ARG A 10 -2.96 -23.46 -9.81
C ARG A 10 -3.51 -23.92 -8.45
N ASN A 11 -2.65 -24.02 -7.44
CA ASN A 11 -2.99 -24.51 -6.11
C ASN A 11 -2.97 -23.37 -5.07
N ILE A 12 -3.65 -23.59 -3.95
CA ILE A 12 -3.56 -22.76 -2.75
C ILE A 12 -3.01 -23.65 -1.63
N GLU A 13 -1.96 -23.18 -0.97
CA GLU A 13 -1.35 -23.85 0.19
C GLU A 13 -1.78 -23.10 1.46
N ILE A 14 -2.35 -23.81 2.41
CA ILE A 14 -2.78 -23.25 3.70
C ILE A 14 -1.65 -23.45 4.71
N PHE A 15 -1.41 -22.46 5.56
CA PHE A 15 -0.29 -22.49 6.51
C PHE A 15 -0.60 -23.18 7.84
N GLU A 16 -1.85 -23.61 8.02
CA GLU A 16 -2.36 -24.20 9.25
C GLU A 16 -3.32 -25.35 8.94
N ASP A 17 -3.44 -26.30 9.88
CA ASP A 17 -4.36 -27.42 9.76
C ASP A 17 -5.81 -26.95 9.88
N ILE A 18 -6.65 -27.39 8.96
CA ILE A 18 -8.07 -27.06 8.93
C ILE A 18 -8.88 -28.25 9.44
N ASN A 19 -9.66 -28.05 10.50
CA ASN A 19 -10.59 -29.04 11.02
C ASN A 19 -12.02 -28.83 10.45
N ILE A 20 -12.22 -29.20 9.19
CA ILE A 20 -13.53 -29.19 8.50
C ILE A 20 -13.89 -30.63 8.11
N PRO A 21 -15.14 -31.08 8.31
CA PRO A 21 -15.61 -32.40 7.89
C PRO A 21 -15.38 -32.73 6.41
N ASP A 22 -15.08 -34.00 6.12
CA ASP A 22 -14.93 -34.50 4.76
C ASP A 22 -16.20 -34.28 3.93
N GLY A 23 -16.01 -33.82 2.69
CA GLY A 23 -17.10 -33.57 1.73
C GLY A 23 -17.84 -32.25 1.94
N GLN A 24 -17.47 -31.44 2.93
CA GLN A 24 -18.07 -30.13 3.13
C GLN A 24 -17.60 -29.12 2.07
N GLU A 25 -18.55 -28.45 1.42
CA GLU A 25 -18.26 -27.36 0.49
C GLU A 25 -17.70 -26.14 1.24
N ILE A 26 -16.67 -25.51 0.67
CA ILE A 26 -16.05 -24.31 1.22
C ILE A 26 -15.97 -23.21 0.15
N ILE A 27 -16.15 -21.96 0.59
CA ILE A 27 -16.00 -20.77 -0.24
C ILE A 27 -14.69 -20.07 0.15
N ILE A 28 -13.84 -19.79 -0.85
CA ILE A 28 -12.58 -19.08 -0.64
C ILE A 28 -12.78 -17.60 -0.98
N ALA A 29 -12.57 -16.73 0.02
CA ALA A 29 -12.50 -15.30 -0.18
C ALA A 29 -11.03 -14.85 -0.17
N ILE A 30 -10.60 -14.13 -1.21
CA ILE A 30 -9.24 -13.58 -1.30
C ILE A 30 -9.30 -12.13 -0.84
N GLU A 31 -8.77 -11.86 0.35
CA GLU A 31 -8.49 -10.49 0.77
C GLU A 31 -7.25 -10.01 0.02
N THR A 32 -7.45 -9.25 -1.04
CA THR A 32 -6.36 -8.45 -1.58
C THR A 32 -6.15 -7.30 -0.59
N GLU A 33 -5.16 -7.44 0.30
CA GLU A 33 -4.60 -6.26 0.95
C GLU A 33 -4.33 -5.27 -0.17
N GLY A 34 -5.00 -4.11 -0.12
CA GLY A 34 -4.92 -3.13 -1.19
C GLY A 34 -3.46 -2.94 -1.49
N GLY A 35 -3.03 -3.38 -2.68
CA GLY A 35 -1.60 -3.50 -2.98
C GLY A 35 -0.89 -2.19 -2.68
N PHE A 36 0.43 -2.21 -2.52
CA PHE A 36 1.22 -1.03 -2.11
C PHE A 36 0.68 0.29 -2.68
N TRP A 37 0.39 0.34 -3.99
CA TRP A 37 -0.20 1.50 -4.66
C TRP A 37 -1.59 1.94 -4.17
N LYS A 38 -2.50 1.01 -3.89
CA LYS A 38 -3.83 1.30 -3.34
C LYS A 38 -3.77 1.75 -1.87
N SER A 39 -2.78 1.26 -1.13
CA SER A 39 -2.53 1.73 0.24
C SER A 39 -1.88 3.12 0.23
N LEU A 40 -0.95 3.39 -0.70
CA LEU A 40 -0.36 4.71 -0.91
C LEU A 40 -1.40 5.75 -1.36
N ASP A 41 -2.30 5.37 -2.27
CA ASP A 41 -3.37 6.25 -2.75
C ASP A 41 -4.31 6.66 -1.60
N ARG A 42 -4.71 5.70 -0.76
CA ARG A 42 -5.52 5.99 0.43
C ARG A 42 -4.81 6.92 1.42
N PHE A 43 -3.53 6.67 1.70
CA PHE A 43 -2.73 7.52 2.58
C PHE A 43 -2.64 8.96 2.08
N ARG A 44 -2.49 9.16 0.76
CA ARG A 44 -2.50 10.50 0.16
C ARG A 44 -3.85 11.20 0.34
N GLN A 45 -4.96 10.48 0.11
CA GLN A 45 -6.30 11.03 0.33
C GLN A 45 -6.54 11.43 1.79
N GLU A 46 -5.99 10.67 2.75
CA GLU A 46 -6.04 11.01 4.16
C GLU A 46 -5.27 12.31 4.47
N LEU A 47 -4.03 12.46 3.98
CA LEU A 47 -3.25 13.69 4.13
C LEU A 47 -3.95 14.92 3.50
N ASP A 48 -4.53 14.75 2.31
CA ASP A 48 -5.28 15.80 1.64
C ASP A 48 -6.49 16.23 2.49
N SER A 49 -7.18 15.27 3.11
CA SER A 49 -8.35 15.51 3.96
C SER A 49 -8.03 16.18 5.30
N GLU A 50 -6.85 15.89 5.85
CA GLU A 50 -6.35 16.51 7.08
C GLU A 50 -5.71 17.88 6.82
N GLY A 51 -5.60 18.29 5.55
CA GLY A 51 -4.95 19.53 5.16
C GLY A 51 -3.46 19.55 5.45
N VAL A 52 -2.85 18.36 5.61
CA VAL A 52 -1.42 18.22 5.92
C VAL A 52 -0.64 18.32 4.63
N TRP A 53 -0.32 19.55 4.24
CA TRP A 53 0.50 19.86 3.07
C TRP A 53 1.82 20.51 3.49
N ILE A 54 2.84 20.32 2.66
CA ILE A 54 4.09 21.07 2.79
C ILE A 54 3.89 22.37 2.02
N GLU A 55 3.75 23.46 2.75
CA GLU A 55 3.56 24.79 2.18
C GLU A 55 4.74 25.14 1.24
N PRO A 56 4.50 25.76 0.07
CA PRO A 56 5.56 26.09 -0.89
C PRO A 56 6.73 26.87 -0.27
N GLU A 57 6.45 27.71 0.72
CA GLU A 57 7.39 28.54 1.45
C GLU A 57 8.41 27.71 2.25
N VAL A 58 8.06 26.46 2.62
CA VAL A 58 8.99 25.52 3.28
C VAL A 58 10.19 25.19 2.37
N PHE A 59 10.00 25.27 1.05
CA PHE A 59 11.06 25.02 0.08
C PHE A 59 11.84 26.27 -0.31
N GLU A 60 11.51 27.44 0.25
CA GLU A 60 12.29 28.65 0.01
C GLU A 60 13.72 28.49 0.48
N ASN A 61 14.66 29.02 -0.32
CA ASN A 61 16.09 29.07 0.01
C ASN A 61 16.77 27.73 0.30
N LEU A 62 16.12 26.59 -0.01
CA LEU A 62 16.78 25.27 0.02
C LEU A 62 17.84 25.12 -1.07
N ARG A 63 17.71 25.89 -2.15
CA ARG A 63 18.69 25.89 -3.24
C ARG A 63 19.89 26.74 -2.88
N ASP A 64 21.06 26.23 -3.25
CA ASP A 64 22.31 26.98 -3.19
C ASP A 64 22.21 28.22 -4.09
N SER A 65 22.35 29.39 -3.48
CA SER A 65 22.30 30.70 -4.15
C SER A 65 23.69 31.24 -4.48
N SER A 66 24.74 30.42 -4.38
CA SER A 66 26.10 30.79 -4.79
C SER A 66 26.18 31.03 -6.29
N SER A 67 27.07 31.95 -6.68
CA SER A 67 27.25 32.29 -8.08
C SER A 67 27.72 31.07 -8.89
N GLY A 68 27.13 30.88 -10.07
CA GLY A 68 27.33 29.70 -10.92
C GLY A 68 26.35 28.55 -10.66
N ARG A 69 25.36 28.73 -9.77
CA ARG A 69 24.27 27.79 -9.48
C ARG A 69 22.89 28.33 -9.89
N GLU A 70 22.85 29.38 -10.73
CA GLU A 70 21.62 30.02 -11.17
C GLU A 70 20.74 29.06 -12.00
N VAL A 71 19.42 29.17 -11.83
CA VAL A 71 18.46 28.36 -12.59
C VAL A 71 18.26 29.00 -13.96
N ILE A 72 18.61 28.29 -15.03
CA ILE A 72 18.22 28.66 -16.39
C ILE A 72 16.82 28.09 -16.63
N LEU A 73 15.83 28.97 -16.80
CA LEU A 73 14.44 28.63 -17.10
C LEU A 73 14.20 28.57 -18.61
#